data_AF-S4MHK1-F1
#
_entry.id   AF-S4MHK1-F1
#
_cell.length_a   1.000
_cell.length_b   1.000
_cell.length_c   1.000
_cell.angle_alpha   90.00
_cell.angle_beta   90.00
_cell.angle_gamma   90.00
#
_symmetry.space_group_name_H-M   'P 1'
#
loop_
_entity.id
_entity.type
_entity.pdbx_description
1 polymer ?
#
loop_
_entity_poly.entity_id
_entity_poly.type
_entity_poly.pdbx_seq_one_letter_code
_entity_poly.pdbx_strand_id
1 'polypeptide(L)'
;MDLDEWPYPKQPLVPLAETVHERMSVEIFRGCTRGCRFCQAGMITRPVRERSITGIGDMVEQGLKTTGFEEVGLLSLSSADHSEIGDIAKGLADRYEDDKIGLSLPSTRVDAFNIDLANELTRNGRRSGLTFAPEGGSERIRKVINKMVSEDDLIRTVATAYGNGWRQVKLYFMCGLPTETDDDVLQIADMATKVIAKGREVSKSNDIRCTVSIGGFVPKPHTPFQWAPQLSAEETDARLEKLRNKIRGDKKYGRSIGFRYHDGKPGIVEGLLSRGDRRIGAVIRAVYDDGGRFDGWREHFSYDRWMRCAEKALAPFGVDVDWYTTRERTYEEVLPWDHLDSGLDKDWLWEDWQDALDETEVEDCRWTPCFDCGVCPQMDTEIQIGPTGKKLLPLTVKNAAPAPSGHAH
;
A
#
# COMPACT_ATOMS: atom_id res chain seq x y z
N MET A 1 -14.87 -7.10 -18.05
CA MET A 1 -14.20 -8.39 -17.69
C MET A 1 -14.64 -8.79 -16.30
N ASP A 2 -15.22 -9.99 -16.13
CA ASP A 2 -15.56 -10.56 -14.82
C ASP A 2 -14.30 -11.11 -14.13
N LEU A 3 -13.98 -10.59 -12.94
CA LEU A 3 -12.81 -11.04 -12.19
C LEU A 3 -13.01 -12.44 -11.59
N ASP A 4 -14.24 -12.83 -11.25
CA ASP A 4 -14.55 -14.12 -10.63
C ASP A 4 -14.25 -15.28 -11.60
N GLU A 5 -14.51 -15.07 -12.90
CA GLU A 5 -14.17 -16.01 -13.98
C GLU A 5 -12.67 -16.02 -14.33
N TRP A 6 -11.91 -15.00 -13.91
CA TRP A 6 -10.50 -14.89 -14.29
C TRP A 6 -9.66 -15.98 -13.61
N PRO A 7 -8.84 -16.74 -14.37
CA PRO A 7 -8.05 -17.83 -13.83
C PRO A 7 -7.16 -17.41 -12.66
N TYR A 8 -7.19 -18.19 -11.58
CA TYR A 8 -6.32 -18.04 -10.43
C TYR A 8 -5.37 -19.24 -10.29
N PRO A 9 -4.10 -19.06 -9.88
CA PRO A 9 -3.17 -20.18 -9.67
C PRO A 9 -3.70 -21.15 -8.60
N LYS A 10 -4.22 -22.30 -9.02
CA LYS A 10 -4.81 -23.31 -8.12
C LYS A 10 -3.77 -24.20 -7.45
N GLN A 11 -2.56 -24.26 -8.01
CA GLN A 11 -1.45 -25.10 -7.53
C GLN A 11 -0.15 -24.29 -7.52
N PRO A 12 -0.03 -23.27 -6.65
CA PRO A 12 1.19 -22.49 -6.58
C PRO A 12 2.36 -23.37 -6.08
N LEU A 13 3.56 -23.09 -6.61
CA LEU A 13 4.78 -23.78 -6.18
C LEU A 13 5.10 -23.39 -4.74
N VAL A 14 5.36 -24.39 -3.89
CA VAL A 14 5.85 -24.17 -2.53
C VAL A 14 7.37 -24.22 -2.56
N PRO A 15 8.06 -23.10 -2.22
CA PRO A 15 9.51 -23.06 -2.18
C PRO A 15 10.07 -24.01 -1.11
N LEU A 16 11.25 -24.59 -1.39
CA LEU A 16 11.98 -25.47 -0.46
C LEU A 16 12.74 -24.68 0.62
N ALA A 17 12.89 -23.37 0.41
CA ALA A 17 13.55 -22.43 1.32
C ALA A 17 12.52 -21.43 1.85
N GLU A 18 12.78 -20.93 3.06
CA GLU A 18 11.96 -19.91 3.68
C GLU A 18 11.87 -18.67 2.77
N THR A 19 10.66 -18.17 2.56
CA THR A 19 10.43 -16.98 1.73
C THR A 19 9.92 -15.82 2.57
N VAL A 20 10.06 -14.60 2.03
CA VAL A 20 9.63 -13.36 2.70
C VAL A 20 8.12 -13.39 3.06
N HIS A 21 7.32 -14.15 2.30
CA HIS A 21 5.89 -14.31 2.54
C HIS A 21 5.49 -15.79 2.49
N GLU A 22 5.49 -16.47 3.64
CA GLU A 22 5.07 -17.87 3.78
C GLU A 22 3.57 -18.00 4.03
N ARG A 23 2.76 -17.67 3.01
CA ARG A 23 1.29 -17.74 3.11
C ARG A 23 0.62 -17.99 1.78
N MET A 24 -0.58 -18.57 1.82
CA MET A 24 -1.48 -18.64 0.69
C MET A 24 -2.01 -17.23 0.38
N SER A 25 -1.43 -16.60 -0.61
CA SER A 25 -1.93 -15.32 -1.13
C SER A 25 -3.19 -15.57 -1.96
N VAL A 26 -4.26 -14.81 -1.73
CA VAL A 26 -5.52 -14.90 -2.50
C VAL A 26 -5.97 -13.50 -2.89
N GLU A 27 -6.05 -13.22 -4.20
CA GLU A 27 -6.54 -11.92 -4.72
C GLU A 27 -8.05 -11.85 -4.53
N ILE A 28 -8.54 -11.00 -3.63
CA ILE A 28 -9.98 -10.88 -3.34
C ILE A 28 -10.67 -9.83 -4.22
N PHE A 29 -9.93 -8.83 -4.69
CA PHE A 29 -10.41 -7.88 -5.70
C PHE A 29 -9.23 -7.18 -6.39
N ARG A 30 -9.49 -6.61 -7.56
CA ARG A 30 -8.50 -5.85 -8.36
C ARG A 30 -9.00 -4.44 -8.63
N GLY A 31 -8.09 -3.48 -8.69
CA GLY A 31 -8.42 -2.07 -8.90
C GLY A 31 -8.61 -1.30 -7.60
N CYS A 32 -8.51 0.03 -7.67
CA CYS A 32 -8.81 0.92 -6.56
C CYS A 32 -9.30 2.26 -7.12
N THR A 33 -10.46 2.74 -6.68
CA THR A 33 -11.10 3.98 -7.15
C THR A 33 -10.97 5.13 -6.15
N ARG A 34 -10.20 4.93 -5.07
CA ARG A 34 -10.00 5.93 -3.99
C ARG A 34 -9.32 7.23 -4.43
N GLY A 35 -8.74 7.28 -5.64
CA GLY A 35 -8.25 8.53 -6.22
C GLY A 35 -6.94 9.09 -5.65
N CYS A 36 -6.17 8.34 -4.85
CA CYS A 36 -4.90 8.85 -4.34
C CYS A 36 -3.93 9.25 -5.47
N ARG A 37 -3.59 10.54 -5.58
CA ARG A 37 -2.90 11.17 -6.73
C ARG A 37 -1.46 10.73 -6.96
N PHE A 38 -0.86 10.07 -5.98
CA PHE A 38 0.47 9.49 -6.05
C PHE A 38 0.46 8.01 -6.44
N CYS A 39 -0.68 7.34 -6.36
CA CYS A 39 -0.76 5.88 -6.42
C CYS A 39 -0.95 5.40 -7.86
N GLN A 40 0.15 5.06 -8.53
CA GLN A 40 0.12 4.50 -9.88
C GLN A 40 -0.79 3.27 -9.98
N ALA A 41 -0.68 2.33 -9.03
CA ALA A 41 -1.51 1.14 -9.03
C ALA A 41 -3.01 1.48 -8.97
N GLY A 42 -3.40 2.48 -8.16
CA GLY A 42 -4.79 2.94 -8.09
C GLY A 42 -5.28 3.67 -9.34
N MET A 43 -4.38 4.17 -10.17
CA MET A 43 -4.73 4.79 -11.44
C MET A 43 -4.84 3.73 -12.55
N ILE A 44 -3.77 2.95 -12.79
CA ILE A 44 -3.68 2.06 -13.96
C ILE A 44 -4.50 0.75 -13.83
N THR A 45 -4.99 0.41 -12.64
CA THR A 45 -5.74 -0.85 -12.43
C THR A 45 -7.25 -0.66 -12.30
N ARG A 46 -7.76 0.56 -12.55
CA ARG A 46 -9.20 0.85 -12.58
C ARG A 46 -9.93 0.02 -13.64
N PRO A 47 -11.24 -0.20 -13.49
CA PRO A 47 -12.06 0.04 -12.30
C PRO A 47 -11.87 -1.07 -11.23
N VAL A 48 -12.55 -0.91 -10.09
CA VAL A 48 -12.63 -1.93 -9.03
C VAL A 48 -13.50 -3.09 -9.50
N ARG A 49 -12.99 -4.31 -9.34
CA ARG A 49 -13.69 -5.57 -9.58
C ARG A 49 -13.44 -6.52 -8.43
N GLU A 50 -14.50 -6.91 -7.73
CA GLU A 50 -14.47 -7.86 -6.61
C GLU A 50 -14.66 -9.30 -7.10
N ARG A 51 -14.04 -10.26 -6.42
CA ARG A 51 -14.37 -11.68 -6.58
C ARG A 51 -15.52 -12.05 -5.65
N SER A 52 -16.30 -13.05 -6.03
CA SER A 52 -17.38 -13.51 -5.16
C SER A 52 -16.84 -14.17 -3.91
N ILE A 53 -17.58 -14.05 -2.80
CA ILE A 53 -17.29 -14.78 -1.57
C ILE A 53 -17.10 -16.29 -1.79
N THR A 54 -17.85 -16.89 -2.72
CA THR A 54 -17.71 -18.30 -3.11
C THR A 54 -16.43 -18.58 -3.88
N GLY A 55 -16.08 -17.74 -4.85
CA GLY A 55 -14.83 -17.86 -5.59
C GLY A 55 -13.62 -17.74 -4.68
N ILE A 56 -13.68 -16.82 -3.70
CA ILE A 56 -12.65 -16.67 -2.65
C ILE A 56 -12.53 -17.94 -1.82
N GLY A 57 -13.65 -18.50 -1.34
CA GLY A 57 -13.66 -19.76 -0.60
C GLY A 57 -13.02 -20.92 -1.35
N ASP A 58 -13.36 -21.08 -2.62
CA ASP A 58 -12.82 -22.15 -3.47
C ASP A 58 -11.32 -22.00 -3.70
N MET A 59 -10.83 -20.77 -3.93
CA MET A 59 -9.40 -20.51 -4.08
C MET A 59 -8.62 -20.81 -2.80
N VAL A 60 -9.15 -20.42 -1.64
CA VAL A 60 -8.54 -20.72 -0.33
C VAL A 60 -8.49 -22.22 -0.10
N GLU A 61 -9.62 -22.93 -0.31
CA GLU A 61 -9.69 -24.37 -0.10
C GLU A 61 -8.70 -25.14 -0.97
N GLN A 62 -8.64 -24.85 -2.27
CA GLN A 62 -7.74 -25.55 -3.19
C GLN A 62 -6.27 -25.19 -2.91
N GLY A 63 -6.01 -23.92 -2.60
CA GLY A 63 -4.68 -23.44 -2.24
C GLY A 63 -4.13 -24.18 -1.02
N LEU A 64 -4.85 -24.14 0.10
CA LEU A 64 -4.43 -24.79 1.35
C LEU A 64 -4.24 -26.29 1.18
N LYS A 65 -5.16 -26.99 0.48
CA LYS A 65 -5.03 -28.43 0.19
C LYS A 65 -3.79 -28.78 -0.61
N THR A 66 -3.35 -27.89 -1.50
CA THR A 66 -2.21 -28.15 -2.37
C THR A 66 -0.88 -27.77 -1.73
N THR A 67 -0.85 -26.68 -0.95
CA THR A 67 0.40 -26.10 -0.42
C THR A 67 0.71 -26.49 1.02
N GLY A 68 -0.30 -26.79 1.84
CA GLY A 68 -0.14 -26.96 3.27
C GLY A 68 0.22 -25.67 4.03
N PHE A 69 0.01 -24.48 3.45
CA PHE A 69 0.24 -23.22 4.18
C PHE A 69 -0.68 -23.10 5.40
N GLU A 70 -0.17 -22.50 6.47
CA GLU A 70 -0.91 -22.27 7.71
C GLU A 70 -1.45 -20.83 7.84
N GLU A 71 -1.30 -20.01 6.79
CA GLU A 71 -1.79 -18.63 6.73
C GLU A 71 -2.38 -18.32 5.35
N VAL A 72 -3.48 -17.58 5.32
CA VAL A 72 -4.10 -17.00 4.12
C VAL A 72 -4.00 -15.48 4.18
N GLY A 73 -3.35 -14.89 3.17
CA GLY A 73 -3.31 -13.45 2.96
C GLY A 73 -4.36 -13.02 1.95
N LEU A 74 -5.36 -12.25 2.37
CA LEU A 74 -6.38 -11.68 1.47
C LEU A 74 -5.82 -10.41 0.81
N LEU A 75 -5.43 -10.53 -0.45
CA LEU A 75 -4.69 -9.52 -1.20
C LEU A 75 -5.59 -8.66 -2.07
N SER A 76 -5.35 -7.36 -2.03
CA SER A 76 -5.83 -6.36 -2.99
C SER A 76 -5.06 -5.05 -2.78
N LEU A 77 -5.44 -3.98 -3.48
CA LEU A 77 -4.91 -2.64 -3.20
C LEU A 77 -5.48 -2.03 -1.89
N SER A 78 -6.61 -2.51 -1.39
CA SER A 78 -7.23 -2.03 -0.14
C SER A 78 -8.21 -3.09 0.43
N SER A 79 -7.70 -4.18 1.01
CA SER A 79 -8.51 -5.39 1.24
C SER A 79 -9.74 -5.19 2.12
N ALA A 80 -9.68 -4.24 3.04
CA ALA A 80 -10.80 -3.87 3.89
C ALA A 80 -11.96 -3.19 3.12
N ASP A 81 -11.73 -2.66 1.92
CA ASP A 81 -12.76 -2.02 1.08
C ASP A 81 -13.61 -3.03 0.29
N HIS A 82 -13.36 -4.34 0.41
CA HIS A 82 -14.21 -5.33 -0.23
C HIS A 82 -15.61 -5.32 0.40
N SER A 83 -16.68 -5.22 -0.41
CA SER A 83 -18.06 -5.09 0.07
C SER A 83 -18.48 -6.19 1.07
N GLU A 84 -18.00 -7.42 0.85
CA GLU A 84 -18.25 -8.60 1.71
C GLU A 84 -17.09 -8.95 2.68
N ILE A 85 -16.13 -8.04 2.98
CA ILE A 85 -14.92 -8.41 3.74
C ILE A 85 -15.20 -9.06 5.11
N GLY A 86 -16.22 -8.56 5.83
CA GLY A 86 -16.60 -9.10 7.14
C GLY A 86 -17.13 -10.53 7.04
N ASP A 87 -17.98 -10.80 6.04
CA ASP A 87 -18.53 -12.14 5.80
C ASP A 87 -17.46 -13.11 5.28
N ILE A 88 -16.53 -12.65 4.45
CA ILE A 88 -15.37 -13.43 4.01
C ILE A 88 -14.50 -13.80 5.21
N ALA A 89 -14.09 -12.82 6.01
CA ALA A 89 -13.21 -13.03 7.15
C ALA A 89 -13.84 -14.00 8.16
N LYS A 90 -15.10 -13.75 8.53
CA LYS A 90 -15.85 -14.61 9.45
C LYS A 90 -16.03 -16.02 8.89
N GLY A 91 -16.49 -16.15 7.65
CA GLY A 91 -16.75 -17.46 7.06
C GLY A 91 -15.49 -18.29 6.89
N LEU A 92 -14.34 -17.67 6.58
CA LEU A 92 -13.05 -18.37 6.56
C LEU A 92 -12.56 -18.71 7.96
N ALA A 93 -12.69 -17.81 8.93
CA ALA A 93 -12.29 -18.05 10.31
C ALA A 93 -13.10 -19.19 10.95
N ASP A 94 -14.43 -19.20 10.76
CA ASP A 94 -15.32 -20.29 11.19
C ASP A 94 -14.95 -21.61 10.51
N ARG A 95 -14.60 -21.57 9.21
CA ARG A 95 -14.31 -22.76 8.41
C ARG A 95 -13.00 -23.45 8.78
N TYR A 96 -11.99 -22.70 9.24
CA TYR A 96 -10.63 -23.20 9.49
C TYR A 96 -10.18 -23.06 10.95
N GLU A 97 -11.12 -22.88 11.88
CA GLU A 97 -10.83 -22.71 13.31
C GLU A 97 -10.04 -23.90 13.88
N ASP A 98 -10.49 -25.13 13.58
CA ASP A 98 -9.86 -26.37 14.05
C ASP A 98 -8.47 -26.61 13.40
N ASP A 99 -8.31 -26.18 12.15
CA ASP A 99 -7.07 -26.29 11.38
C ASP A 99 -6.02 -25.24 11.83
N LYS A 100 -6.42 -24.27 12.68
CA LYS A 100 -5.58 -23.16 13.17
C LYS A 100 -4.98 -22.29 12.06
N ILE A 101 -5.63 -22.22 10.90
CA ILE A 101 -5.19 -21.39 9.79
C ILE A 101 -5.34 -19.90 10.16
N GLY A 102 -4.28 -19.13 9.96
CA GLY A 102 -4.29 -17.69 10.17
C GLY A 102 -4.85 -16.91 8.98
N LEU A 103 -5.49 -15.78 9.25
CA LEU A 103 -5.92 -14.83 8.23
C LEU A 103 -5.13 -13.52 8.37
N SER A 104 -4.73 -12.92 7.26
CA SER A 104 -4.07 -11.62 7.26
C SER A 104 -4.55 -10.70 6.13
N LEU A 105 -4.50 -9.38 6.40
CA LEU A 105 -4.77 -8.31 5.44
C LEU A 105 -3.50 -7.49 5.21
N PRO A 106 -2.73 -7.77 4.15
CA PRO A 106 -1.45 -7.10 3.93
C PRO A 106 -1.57 -5.62 3.57
N SER A 107 -2.74 -5.20 3.08
CA SER A 107 -3.09 -3.82 2.76
C SER A 107 -4.37 -3.45 3.51
N THR A 108 -4.22 -2.69 4.60
CA THR A 108 -5.36 -2.26 5.42
C THR A 108 -5.41 -0.74 5.49
N ARG A 109 -6.48 -0.16 4.95
CA ARG A 109 -6.79 1.27 5.12
C ARG A 109 -7.48 1.49 6.47
N VAL A 110 -7.34 2.69 7.02
CA VAL A 110 -7.78 3.08 8.37
C VAL A 110 -9.30 3.08 8.51
N ASP A 111 -10.00 3.57 7.49
CA ASP A 111 -11.45 3.79 7.48
C ASP A 111 -12.27 2.50 7.41
N ALA A 112 -11.80 1.50 6.66
CA ALA A 112 -12.49 0.24 6.47
C ALA A 112 -12.14 -0.84 7.52
N PHE A 113 -11.19 -0.57 8.43
CA PHE A 113 -10.81 -1.50 9.49
C PHE A 113 -11.68 -1.32 10.74
N ASN A 114 -12.52 -2.30 11.04
CA ASN A 114 -13.37 -2.31 12.24
C ASN A 114 -12.97 -3.41 13.25
N ILE A 115 -13.57 -3.36 14.44
CA ILE A 115 -13.29 -4.29 15.55
C ILE A 115 -13.63 -5.73 15.17
N ASP A 116 -14.75 -5.93 14.47
CA ASP A 116 -15.21 -7.27 14.11
C ASP A 116 -14.19 -7.94 13.18
N LEU A 117 -13.73 -7.22 12.15
CA LEU A 117 -12.68 -7.69 11.25
C LEU A 117 -11.37 -7.97 12.01
N ALA A 118 -10.98 -7.12 12.95
CA ALA A 118 -9.80 -7.34 13.78
C ALA A 118 -9.90 -8.63 14.62
N ASN A 119 -11.08 -8.90 15.18
CA ASN A 119 -11.33 -10.12 15.96
C ASN A 119 -11.29 -11.37 15.07
N GLU A 120 -11.86 -11.31 13.86
CA GLU A 120 -11.82 -12.41 12.91
C GLU A 120 -10.39 -12.77 12.50
N LEU A 121 -9.55 -11.76 12.23
CA LEU A 121 -8.15 -11.97 11.86
C LEU A 121 -7.27 -12.53 12.99
N THR A 122 -7.73 -12.47 14.24
CA THR A 122 -6.92 -12.84 15.41
C THR A 122 -7.47 -14.01 16.21
N ARG A 123 -8.46 -14.74 15.68
CA ARG A 123 -9.06 -15.91 16.35
C ARG A 123 -8.04 -16.99 16.72
N ASN A 124 -7.01 -17.19 15.90
CA ASN A 124 -5.93 -18.15 16.18
C ASN A 124 -4.93 -17.67 17.27
N GLY A 125 -5.16 -16.50 17.88
CA GLY A 125 -4.33 -15.91 18.92
C GLY A 125 -3.09 -15.16 18.42
N ARG A 126 -2.78 -15.22 17.12
CA ARG A 126 -1.65 -14.49 16.52
C ARG A 126 -2.09 -13.08 16.12
N ARG A 127 -1.59 -12.07 16.84
CA ARG A 127 -1.78 -10.66 16.47
C ARG A 127 -0.59 -10.20 15.64
N SER A 128 -0.79 -10.03 14.34
CA SER A 128 0.20 -9.39 13.48
C SER A 128 0.23 -7.88 13.74
N GLY A 129 1.35 -7.24 13.44
CA GLY A 129 1.48 -5.78 13.59
C GLY A 129 0.57 -5.05 12.61
N LEU A 130 -0.29 -4.17 13.12
CA LEU A 130 -1.17 -3.37 12.25
C LEU A 130 -0.40 -2.22 11.64
N THR A 131 -0.62 -2.05 10.33
CA THR A 131 -0.03 -0.99 9.55
C THR A 131 -1.13 -0.11 9.03
N PHE A 132 -1.01 1.19 9.27
CA PHE A 132 -1.89 2.21 8.72
C PHE A 132 -1.06 3.16 7.86
N ALA A 133 -1.65 3.65 6.77
CA ALA A 133 -1.00 4.61 5.89
C ALA A 133 -1.85 5.88 5.86
N PRO A 134 -1.46 6.91 6.65
CA PRO A 134 -1.98 8.26 6.50
C PRO A 134 -1.31 9.00 5.32
N GLU A 135 -0.09 8.58 4.96
CA GLU A 135 0.78 9.08 3.89
C GLU A 135 1.24 10.55 4.00
N GLY A 136 0.40 11.43 4.53
CA GLY A 136 0.66 12.84 4.76
C GLY A 136 0.55 13.23 6.23
N GLY A 137 1.43 14.11 6.70
CA GLY A 137 1.47 14.57 8.10
C GLY A 137 0.31 15.47 8.49
N SER A 138 0.02 16.50 7.68
CA SER A 138 -1.09 17.44 7.90
C SER A 138 -2.37 17.03 7.16
N GLU A 139 -3.52 17.56 7.60
CA GLU A 139 -4.77 17.40 6.83
C GLU A 139 -4.67 18.03 5.45
N ARG A 140 -4.06 19.21 5.38
CA ARG A 140 -3.78 19.92 4.13
C ARG A 140 -3.09 19.02 3.11
N ILE A 141 -1.95 18.42 3.46
CA ILE A 141 -1.21 17.57 2.52
C ILE A 141 -1.97 16.27 2.21
N ARG A 142 -2.80 15.77 3.13
CA ARG A 142 -3.70 14.63 2.86
C ARG A 142 -4.75 14.98 1.80
N LYS A 143 -5.29 16.19 1.78
CA LYS A 143 -6.17 16.67 0.70
C LYS A 143 -5.44 16.78 -0.63
N VAL A 144 -4.23 17.36 -0.63
CA VAL A 144 -3.40 17.46 -1.85
C VAL A 144 -3.19 16.09 -2.48
N ILE A 145 -2.86 15.07 -1.70
CA ILE A 145 -2.66 13.70 -2.24
C ILE A 145 -3.97 12.91 -2.47
N ASN A 146 -5.12 13.53 -2.23
CA ASN A 146 -6.46 12.94 -2.24
C ASN A 146 -6.55 11.68 -1.35
N LYS A 147 -6.19 11.83 -0.08
CA LYS A 147 -6.29 10.81 0.95
C LYS A 147 -7.33 11.22 1.99
N MET A 148 -8.56 10.73 1.78
CA MET A 148 -9.69 10.88 2.71
C MET A 148 -9.51 10.08 4.01
N VAL A 149 -8.58 10.50 4.88
CA VAL A 149 -8.39 9.97 6.23
C VAL A 149 -8.11 11.16 7.16
N SER A 150 -9.04 11.49 8.04
CA SER A 150 -8.83 12.54 9.05
C SER A 150 -7.86 12.07 10.13
N GLU A 151 -7.24 13.01 10.85
CA GLU A 151 -6.38 12.67 11.98
C GLU A 151 -7.18 11.94 13.07
N ASP A 152 -8.41 12.40 13.33
CA ASP A 152 -9.30 11.83 14.34
C ASP A 152 -9.72 10.39 14.02
N ASP A 153 -10.02 10.08 12.75
CA ASP A 153 -10.35 8.72 12.32
C ASP A 153 -9.18 7.77 12.51
N LEU A 154 -7.96 8.23 12.19
CA LEU A 154 -6.73 7.48 12.44
C LEU A 154 -6.52 7.21 13.93
N ILE A 155 -6.60 8.26 14.76
CA ILE A 155 -6.39 8.12 16.20
C ILE A 155 -7.44 7.19 16.80
N ARG A 156 -8.72 7.31 16.39
CA ARG A 156 -9.81 6.44 16.85
C ARG A 156 -9.58 4.99 16.47
N THR A 157 -9.21 4.72 15.23
CA THR A 157 -8.95 3.35 14.73
C THR A 157 -7.77 2.71 15.46
N VAL A 158 -6.67 3.44 15.61
CA VAL A 158 -5.49 2.97 16.31
C VAL A 158 -5.75 2.76 17.81
N ALA A 159 -6.50 3.67 18.45
CA ALA A 159 -6.90 3.54 19.84
C ALA A 159 -7.76 2.28 20.07
N THR A 160 -8.68 2.02 19.16
CA THR A 160 -9.49 0.81 19.17
C THR A 160 -8.63 -0.46 19.09
N ALA A 161 -7.63 -0.49 18.20
CA ALA A 161 -6.70 -1.63 18.13
C ALA A 161 -5.95 -1.83 19.46
N TYR A 162 -5.42 -0.77 20.07
CA TYR A 162 -4.76 -0.88 21.38
C TYR A 162 -5.70 -1.34 22.49
N GLY A 163 -6.95 -0.88 22.49
CA GLY A 163 -7.99 -1.34 23.42
C GLY A 163 -8.27 -2.84 23.32
N ASN A 164 -8.08 -3.43 22.13
CA ASN A 164 -8.25 -4.87 21.87
C ASN A 164 -6.94 -5.68 22.02
N GLY A 165 -5.93 -5.11 22.66
CA GLY A 165 -4.73 -5.83 23.08
C GLY A 165 -3.54 -5.79 22.11
N TRP A 166 -3.64 -5.07 20.98
CA TRP A 166 -2.43 -4.73 20.22
C TRP A 166 -1.51 -3.85 21.06
N ARG A 167 -0.21 -3.97 20.82
CA ARG A 167 0.83 -3.21 21.55
C ARG A 167 1.68 -2.33 20.64
N GLN A 168 1.62 -2.59 19.34
CA GLN A 168 2.38 -1.85 18.34
C GLN A 168 1.56 -1.64 17.09
N VAL A 169 1.66 -0.43 16.54
CA VAL A 169 1.22 -0.12 15.17
C VAL A 169 2.36 0.50 14.38
N LYS A 170 2.27 0.43 13.06
CA LYS A 170 3.15 1.11 12.10
C LYS A 170 2.34 2.13 11.33
N LEU A 171 2.87 3.35 11.18
CA LEU A 171 2.31 4.42 10.37
C LEU A 171 3.24 4.69 9.19
N TYR A 172 2.74 4.61 7.96
CA TYR A 172 3.50 4.93 6.74
C TYR A 172 3.23 6.35 6.25
N PHE A 173 4.32 7.08 5.99
CA PHE A 173 4.31 8.44 5.46
C PHE A 173 5.24 8.57 4.26
N MET A 174 5.03 9.61 3.47
CA MET A 174 5.95 10.05 2.44
C MET A 174 6.53 11.42 2.82
N CYS A 175 7.65 11.79 2.21
CA CYS A 175 8.32 13.08 2.36
C CYS A 175 8.67 13.63 0.98
N GLY A 176 8.43 14.90 0.74
CA GLY A 176 8.58 15.53 -0.58
C GLY A 176 7.32 15.43 -1.45
N LEU A 177 6.14 15.38 -0.82
CA LEU A 177 4.87 15.46 -1.56
C LEU A 177 4.71 16.85 -2.22
N PRO A 178 3.96 16.96 -3.33
CA PRO A 178 3.73 18.26 -3.97
C PRO A 178 3.14 19.27 -2.98
N THR A 179 3.63 20.52 -3.03
CA THR A 179 3.28 21.61 -2.08
C THR A 179 3.66 21.37 -0.60
N GLU A 180 4.28 20.24 -0.24
CA GLU A 180 4.58 19.92 1.16
C GLU A 180 5.63 20.87 1.76
N THR A 181 5.32 21.39 2.94
CA THR A 181 6.21 22.25 3.72
C THR A 181 6.87 21.46 4.86
N ASP A 182 7.90 22.04 5.47
CA ASP A 182 8.52 21.46 6.67
C ASP A 182 7.50 21.29 7.81
N ASP A 183 6.55 22.22 7.96
CA ASP A 183 5.54 22.15 9.01
C ASP A 183 4.58 20.96 8.80
N ASP A 184 4.24 20.66 7.54
CA ASP A 184 3.44 19.47 7.21
C ASP A 184 4.16 18.18 7.61
N VAL A 185 5.47 18.08 7.32
CA VAL A 185 6.30 16.93 7.72
C VAL A 185 6.40 16.82 9.24
N LEU A 186 6.59 17.94 9.93
CA LEU A 186 6.73 17.96 11.38
C LEU A 186 5.43 17.57 12.11
N GLN A 187 4.26 17.70 11.50
CA GLN A 187 2.99 17.22 12.07
C GLN A 187 2.93 15.69 12.20
N ILE A 188 3.77 14.95 11.47
CA ILE A 188 3.92 13.49 11.64
C ILE A 188 4.32 13.14 13.08
N ALA A 189 5.22 13.92 13.68
CA ALA A 189 5.63 13.72 15.07
C ALA A 189 4.47 13.95 16.03
N ASP A 190 3.66 14.99 15.78
CA ASP A 190 2.52 15.35 16.64
C ASP A 190 1.45 14.28 16.59
N MET A 191 1.13 13.78 15.38
CA MET A 191 0.22 12.67 15.17
C MET A 191 0.69 11.40 15.87
N ALA A 192 1.96 11.03 15.73
CA ALA A 192 2.53 9.86 16.42
C ALA A 192 2.45 10.01 17.95
N THR A 193 2.70 11.22 18.48
CA THR A 193 2.53 11.52 19.90
C THR A 193 1.09 11.38 20.36
N LYS A 194 0.11 11.90 19.60
CA LYS A 194 -1.34 11.73 19.90
C LYS A 194 -1.75 10.26 19.90
N VAL A 195 -1.25 9.48 18.93
CA VAL A 195 -1.45 8.02 18.85
C VAL A 195 -0.94 7.31 20.10
N ILE A 196 0.29 7.60 20.55
CA ILE A 196 0.84 7.02 21.78
C ILE A 196 0.02 7.44 23.00
N ALA A 197 -0.29 8.73 23.13
CA ALA A 197 -1.03 9.26 24.26
C ALA A 197 -2.40 8.57 24.39
N LYS A 198 -3.15 8.51 23.28
CA LYS A 198 -4.46 7.85 23.26
C LYS A 198 -4.36 6.35 23.47
N GLY A 199 -3.35 5.70 22.89
CA GLY A 199 -3.09 4.27 23.09
C GLY A 199 -2.82 3.92 24.56
N ARG A 200 -2.04 4.74 25.28
CA ARG A 200 -1.78 4.54 26.72
C ARG A 200 -3.05 4.74 27.56
N GLU A 201 -3.88 5.71 27.21
CA GLU A 201 -5.17 5.99 27.88
C GLU A 201 -6.10 4.78 27.78
N VAL A 202 -6.36 4.29 26.56
CA VAL A 202 -7.35 3.22 26.32
C VAL A 202 -6.86 1.84 26.77
N SER A 203 -5.57 1.55 26.64
CA SER A 203 -4.97 0.28 27.09
C SER A 203 -4.63 0.26 28.58
N LYS A 204 -4.69 1.42 29.25
CA LYS A 204 -4.22 1.63 30.64
C LYS A 204 -2.79 1.11 30.85
N SER A 205 -1.95 1.20 29.82
CA SER A 205 -0.60 0.62 29.81
C SER A 205 0.40 1.57 29.18
N ASN A 206 1.61 1.62 29.76
CA ASN A 206 2.73 2.37 29.16
C ASN A 206 3.44 1.59 28.04
N ASP A 207 3.15 0.29 27.90
CA ASP A 207 3.72 -0.57 26.86
C ASP A 207 2.91 -0.46 25.56
N ILE A 208 3.05 0.71 24.92
CA ILE A 208 2.43 1.06 23.64
C ILE A 208 3.51 1.67 22.74
N ARG A 209 3.55 1.21 21.49
CA ARG A 209 4.57 1.60 20.50
C ARG A 209 3.95 2.00 19.17
N CYS A 210 4.48 3.07 18.59
CA CYS A 210 4.13 3.53 17.25
C CYS A 210 5.42 3.53 16.43
N THR A 211 5.44 2.92 15.25
CA THR A 211 6.58 3.03 14.34
C THR A 211 6.20 3.93 13.18
N VAL A 212 6.81 5.11 13.12
CA VAL A 212 6.77 5.98 11.93
C VAL A 212 7.74 5.41 10.91
N SER A 213 7.23 5.14 9.71
CA SER A 213 8.00 4.67 8.56
C SER A 213 7.83 5.66 7.42
N ILE A 214 8.90 6.31 7.00
CA ILE A 214 8.84 7.42 6.04
C ILE A 214 9.88 7.27 4.94
N GLY A 215 9.51 7.56 3.70
CA GLY A 215 10.42 7.55 2.55
C GLY A 215 10.22 8.78 1.67
N GLY A 216 11.23 9.11 0.86
CA GLY A 216 11.12 10.15 -0.16
C GLY A 216 10.04 9.77 -1.19
N PHE A 217 9.18 10.73 -1.53
CA PHE A 217 8.18 10.57 -2.57
C PHE A 217 8.84 10.61 -3.94
N VAL A 218 8.51 9.64 -4.78
CA VAL A 218 8.95 9.57 -6.18
C VAL A 218 7.70 9.67 -7.07
N PRO A 219 7.52 10.78 -7.81
CA PRO A 219 6.47 10.90 -8.82
C PRO A 219 6.49 9.73 -9.80
N LYS A 220 5.31 9.20 -10.14
CA LYS A 220 5.16 8.02 -11.00
C LYS A 220 4.44 8.37 -12.31
N PRO A 221 4.79 7.71 -13.42
CA PRO A 221 4.00 7.75 -14.65
C PRO A 221 2.53 7.39 -14.42
N HIS A 222 1.64 7.95 -15.24
CA HIS A 222 0.20 7.67 -15.21
C HIS A 222 -0.46 7.99 -13.85
N THR A 223 0.03 9.03 -13.18
CA THR A 223 -0.62 9.61 -12.01
C THR A 223 -0.78 11.11 -12.20
N PRO A 224 -1.71 11.78 -11.49
CA PRO A 224 -1.80 13.23 -11.49
C PRO A 224 -0.47 13.89 -11.11
N PHE A 225 0.32 13.26 -10.24
CA PHE A 225 1.64 13.79 -9.87
C PHE A 225 2.76 13.55 -10.88
N GLN A 226 2.49 13.01 -12.08
CA GLN A 226 3.52 12.73 -13.07
C GLN A 226 4.27 13.98 -13.58
N TRP A 227 3.65 15.17 -13.45
CA TRP A 227 4.27 16.46 -13.77
C TRP A 227 5.04 17.11 -12.61
N ALA A 228 4.83 16.62 -11.38
CA ALA A 228 5.45 17.19 -10.21
C ALA A 228 6.98 16.96 -10.20
N PRO A 229 7.77 17.95 -9.74
CA PRO A 229 9.18 17.74 -9.45
C PRO A 229 9.33 16.76 -8.27
N GLN A 230 10.42 15.98 -8.29
CA GLN A 230 10.82 15.21 -7.12
C GLN A 230 11.72 16.07 -6.22
N LEU A 231 11.58 15.94 -4.91
CA LEU A 231 12.46 16.60 -3.95
C LEU A 231 13.91 16.09 -4.09
N SER A 232 14.90 16.98 -3.93
CA SER A 232 16.31 16.57 -3.97
C SER A 232 16.66 15.61 -2.82
N ALA A 233 17.77 14.87 -2.96
CA ALA A 233 18.23 13.96 -1.92
C ALA A 233 18.57 14.73 -0.63
N GLU A 234 19.21 15.88 -0.77
CA GLU A 234 19.65 16.76 0.31
C GLU A 234 18.46 17.33 1.09
N GLU A 235 17.44 17.83 0.40
CA GLU A 235 16.24 18.37 1.04
C GLU A 235 15.40 17.27 1.70
N THR A 236 15.33 16.09 1.07
CA THR A 236 14.70 14.91 1.66
C THR A 236 15.37 14.55 2.98
N ASP A 237 16.70 14.38 2.98
CA ASP A 237 17.46 14.03 4.17
C ASP A 237 17.34 15.10 5.26
N ALA A 238 17.35 16.39 4.88
CA ALA A 238 17.17 17.51 5.81
C ALA A 238 15.79 17.50 6.50
N ARG A 239 14.71 17.23 5.75
CA ARG A 239 13.35 17.09 6.32
C ARG A 239 13.24 15.88 7.25
N LEU A 240 13.82 14.75 6.85
CA LEU A 240 13.86 13.54 7.67
C LEU A 240 14.65 13.73 8.98
N GLU A 241 15.74 14.50 8.94
CA GLU A 241 16.50 14.88 10.12
C GLU A 241 15.69 15.79 11.06
N LYS A 242 15.04 16.83 10.53
CA LYS A 242 14.15 17.72 11.31
C LYS A 242 13.06 16.92 12.02
N LEU A 243 12.39 16.01 11.31
CA LEU A 243 11.36 15.14 11.89
C LEU A 243 11.92 14.23 12.99
N ARG A 244 13.07 13.59 12.75
CA ARG A 244 13.73 12.73 13.76
C ARG A 244 14.08 13.52 15.02
N ASN A 245 14.59 14.74 14.86
CA ASN A 245 14.96 15.60 15.97
C ASN A 245 13.72 16.03 16.78
N LYS A 246 12.60 16.34 16.12
CA LYS A 246 11.32 16.62 16.80
C LYS A 246 10.83 15.42 17.62
N ILE A 247 10.82 14.21 17.03
CA ILE A 247 10.43 12.98 17.73
C ILE A 247 11.34 12.71 18.95
N ARG A 248 12.66 12.85 18.80
CA ARG A 248 13.63 12.62 19.89
C ARG A 248 13.57 13.70 20.98
N GLY A 249 13.17 14.92 20.62
CA GLY A 249 13.00 16.04 21.55
C GLY A 249 11.87 15.82 22.55
N ASP A 250 10.84 15.05 22.18
CA ASP A 250 9.75 14.67 23.09
C ASP A 250 10.21 13.60 24.09
N LYS A 251 10.59 14.06 25.29
CA LYS A 251 11.05 13.17 26.38
C LYS A 251 9.95 12.27 26.95
N LYS A 252 8.67 12.58 26.72
CA LYS A 252 7.52 11.85 27.30
C LYS A 252 7.08 10.69 26.41
N TYR A 253 7.05 10.91 25.09
CA TYR A 253 6.52 9.95 24.13
C TYR A 253 7.55 9.47 23.11
N GLY A 254 8.63 10.21 22.85
CA GLY A 254 9.61 9.89 21.81
C GLY A 254 10.23 8.50 21.94
N ARG A 255 10.41 7.97 23.16
CA ARG A 255 10.91 6.60 23.40
C ARG A 255 9.95 5.49 22.95
N SER A 256 8.65 5.79 22.85
CA SER A 256 7.62 4.89 22.33
C SER A 256 7.45 5.00 20.81
N ILE A 257 8.16 5.93 20.15
CA ILE A 257 8.04 6.17 18.72
C ILE A 257 9.30 5.62 18.02
N GLY A 258 9.15 4.51 17.32
CA GLY A 258 10.17 4.00 16.39
C GLY A 258 10.21 4.86 15.13
N PHE A 259 11.41 5.17 14.64
CA PHE A 259 11.60 5.92 13.39
C PHE A 259 12.37 5.07 12.38
N ARG A 260 11.70 4.69 11.29
CA ARG A 260 12.26 3.97 10.14
C ARG A 260 12.19 4.89 8.94
N TYR A 261 13.29 5.02 8.22
CA TYR A 261 13.34 5.91 7.07
C TYR A 261 14.24 5.36 5.98
N HIS A 262 14.05 5.87 4.77
CA HIS A 262 14.91 5.62 3.61
C HIS A 262 15.69 6.89 3.28
N ASP A 263 17.00 6.74 3.02
CA ASP A 263 17.88 7.86 2.63
C ASP A 263 17.42 8.44 1.26
N GLY A 264 17.65 9.73 1.02
CA GLY A 264 17.18 10.42 -0.20
C GLY A 264 17.84 9.95 -1.51
N LYS A 265 19.12 9.58 -1.45
CA LYS A 265 19.92 9.18 -2.63
C LYS A 265 19.33 8.01 -3.44
N PRO A 266 18.93 6.86 -2.82
CA PRO A 266 18.19 5.82 -3.52
C PRO A 266 16.96 6.33 -4.29
N GLY A 267 16.23 7.29 -3.71
CA GLY A 267 15.03 7.87 -4.33
C GLY A 267 15.33 8.58 -5.66
N ILE A 268 16.49 9.23 -5.80
CA ILE A 268 16.87 9.88 -7.07
C ILE A 268 17.09 8.85 -8.17
N VAL A 269 17.76 7.73 -7.86
CA VAL A 269 17.95 6.63 -8.81
C VAL A 269 16.61 5.99 -9.17
N GLU A 270 15.74 5.78 -8.19
CA GLU A 270 14.37 5.32 -8.44
C GLU A 270 13.59 6.28 -9.34
N GLY A 271 13.73 7.59 -9.13
CA GLY A 271 13.12 8.63 -9.96
C GLY A 271 13.60 8.56 -11.41
N LEU A 272 14.91 8.42 -11.62
CA LEU A 272 15.51 8.26 -12.94
C LEU A 272 14.98 7.01 -13.67
N LEU A 273 14.88 5.88 -12.96
CA LEU A 273 14.39 4.62 -13.51
C LEU A 273 12.89 4.64 -13.77
N SER A 274 12.12 5.31 -12.90
CA SER A 274 10.65 5.37 -12.99
C SER A 274 10.17 6.30 -14.09
N ARG A 275 10.89 7.40 -14.34
CA ARG A 275 10.50 8.46 -15.28
C ARG A 275 11.41 8.57 -16.50
N GLY A 276 12.29 7.60 -16.67
CA GLY A 276 13.24 7.51 -17.76
C GLY A 276 12.60 7.21 -19.11
N ASP A 277 13.27 7.61 -20.18
CA ASP A 277 12.98 7.11 -21.53
C ASP A 277 14.04 6.08 -21.98
N ARG A 278 14.04 5.75 -23.27
CA ARG A 278 14.97 4.78 -23.89
C ARG A 278 16.45 5.08 -23.60
N ARG A 279 16.84 6.35 -23.36
CA ARG A 279 18.21 6.75 -23.03
C ARG A 279 18.68 6.13 -21.71
N ILE A 280 17.78 5.87 -20.77
CA ILE A 280 18.10 5.23 -19.48
C ILE A 280 18.57 3.78 -19.65
N GLY A 281 18.22 3.12 -20.75
CA GLY A 281 18.79 1.80 -21.08
C GLY A 281 20.33 1.81 -21.18
N ALA A 282 20.91 2.88 -21.73
CA ALA A 282 22.36 3.04 -21.79
C ALA A 282 22.98 3.30 -20.40
N VAL A 283 22.26 4.01 -19.53
CA VAL A 283 22.67 4.25 -18.13
C VAL A 283 22.70 2.93 -17.36
N ILE A 284 21.62 2.14 -17.42
CA ILE A 284 21.54 0.83 -16.76
C ILE A 284 22.67 -0.09 -17.23
N ARG A 285 22.93 -0.11 -18.55
CA ARG A 285 24.03 -0.89 -19.12
C ARG A 285 25.38 -0.45 -18.57
N ALA A 286 25.65 0.86 -18.55
CA ALA A 286 26.89 1.41 -18.04
C ALA A 286 27.08 1.09 -16.55
N VAL A 287 26.03 1.19 -15.73
CA VAL A 287 26.05 0.81 -14.31
C VAL A 287 26.39 -0.66 -14.14
N TYR A 288 25.78 -1.54 -14.94
CA TYR A 288 26.09 -2.97 -14.92
C TYR A 288 27.55 -3.25 -15.31
N ASP A 289 28.04 -2.64 -16.39
CA ASP A 289 29.41 -2.80 -16.86
C ASP A 289 30.44 -2.26 -15.84
N ASP A 290 30.07 -1.25 -15.05
CA ASP A 290 30.85 -0.70 -13.91
C ASP A 290 30.70 -1.54 -12.61
N GLY A 291 30.04 -2.70 -12.69
CA GLY A 291 29.92 -3.66 -11.60
C GLY A 291 28.67 -3.50 -10.72
N GLY A 292 27.68 -2.70 -11.13
CA GLY A 292 26.36 -2.58 -10.48
C GLY A 292 25.60 -3.90 -10.46
N ARG A 293 25.42 -4.47 -9.26
CA ARG A 293 24.69 -5.72 -9.01
C ARG A 293 24.11 -5.67 -7.61
N PHE A 294 22.93 -6.26 -7.42
CA PHE A 294 22.23 -6.33 -6.14
C PHE A 294 21.95 -4.96 -5.48
N ASP A 295 21.71 -3.92 -6.29
CA ASP A 295 21.46 -2.54 -5.82
C ASP A 295 20.21 -2.39 -4.92
N GLY A 296 19.36 -3.41 -4.81
CA GLY A 296 18.29 -3.46 -3.82
C GLY A 296 18.78 -3.66 -2.37
N TRP A 297 20.04 -4.05 -2.17
CA TRP A 297 20.66 -4.22 -0.86
C TRP A 297 21.59 -3.04 -0.58
N ARG A 298 21.44 -2.45 0.62
CA ARG A 298 22.10 -1.19 0.99
C ARG A 298 23.62 -1.27 0.87
N GLU A 299 24.19 -2.42 1.20
CA GLU A 299 25.63 -2.71 1.17
C GLU A 299 26.22 -2.79 -0.25
N HIS A 300 25.37 -2.94 -1.27
CA HIS A 300 25.78 -3.04 -2.67
C HIS A 300 25.45 -1.78 -3.48
N PHE A 301 24.42 -1.04 -3.07
CA PHE A 301 24.02 0.19 -3.71
C PHE A 301 25.13 1.25 -3.72
N SER A 302 25.41 1.82 -4.90
CA SER A 302 26.36 2.93 -5.06
C SER A 302 25.73 4.09 -5.84
N TYR A 303 25.34 5.14 -5.12
CA TYR A 303 24.82 6.36 -5.72
C TYR A 303 25.82 7.00 -6.70
N ASP A 304 27.08 7.10 -6.30
CA ASP A 304 28.13 7.74 -7.10
C ASP A 304 28.39 6.99 -8.43
N ARG A 305 28.22 5.65 -8.44
CA ARG A 305 28.25 4.86 -9.67
C ARG A 305 27.12 5.26 -10.61
N TRP A 306 25.89 5.34 -10.10
CA TRP A 306 24.73 5.75 -10.89
C TRP A 306 24.93 7.14 -11.49
N MET A 307 25.35 8.12 -10.69
CA MET A 307 25.55 9.49 -11.16
C MET A 307 26.62 9.59 -12.24
N ARG A 308 27.80 8.98 -12.03
CA ARG A 308 28.89 8.97 -13.01
C ARG A 308 28.50 8.27 -14.31
N CYS A 309 27.80 7.14 -14.23
CA CYS A 309 27.34 6.42 -15.42
C CYS A 309 26.28 7.21 -16.18
N ALA A 310 25.34 7.85 -15.47
CA ALA A 310 24.32 8.69 -16.05
C ALA A 310 24.92 9.92 -16.74
N GLU A 311 25.83 10.63 -16.08
CA GLU A 311 26.55 11.78 -16.65
C GLU A 311 27.20 11.41 -18.00
N LYS A 312 27.98 10.33 -18.03
CA LYS A 312 28.65 9.87 -19.25
C LYS A 312 27.67 9.44 -20.35
N ALA A 313 26.63 8.68 -20.00
CA ALA A 313 25.70 8.11 -20.97
C ALA A 313 24.71 9.16 -21.53
N LEU A 314 24.39 10.20 -20.74
CA LEU A 314 23.42 11.21 -21.11
C LEU A 314 24.05 12.47 -21.74
N ALA A 315 25.34 12.73 -21.53
CA ALA A 315 26.05 13.88 -22.09
C ALA A 315 25.82 14.11 -23.60
N PRO A 316 25.82 13.09 -24.49
CA PRO A 316 25.57 13.29 -25.92
C PRO A 316 24.18 13.86 -26.25
N PHE A 317 23.22 13.74 -25.32
CA PHE A 317 21.84 14.17 -25.50
C PHE A 317 21.53 15.51 -24.81
N GLY A 318 22.51 16.11 -24.13
CA GLY A 318 22.32 17.39 -23.42
C GLY A 318 21.29 17.32 -22.29
N VAL A 319 21.09 16.14 -21.70
CA VAL A 319 20.24 15.94 -20.51
C VAL A 319 21.06 15.29 -19.40
N ASP A 320 20.61 15.43 -18.17
CA ASP A 320 21.23 14.87 -16.97
C ASP A 320 20.18 14.17 -16.08
N VAL A 321 20.57 13.78 -14.87
CA VAL A 321 19.66 13.12 -13.92
C VAL A 321 18.54 14.06 -13.48
N ASP A 322 18.87 15.31 -13.18
CA ASP A 322 17.92 16.33 -12.72
C ASP A 322 16.83 16.64 -13.75
N TRP A 323 17.17 16.56 -15.03
CA TRP A 323 16.22 16.64 -16.14
C TRP A 323 15.12 15.57 -16.05
N TYR A 324 15.41 14.37 -15.54
CA TYR A 324 14.40 13.33 -15.32
C TYR A 324 13.77 13.41 -13.92
N THR A 325 14.45 14.00 -12.94
CA THR A 325 14.04 13.87 -11.54
C THR A 325 13.42 15.14 -10.95
N THR A 326 14.22 16.16 -10.74
CA THR A 326 13.92 17.30 -9.87
C THR A 326 13.28 18.47 -10.61
N ARG A 327 13.33 18.50 -11.95
CA ARG A 327 12.66 19.55 -12.71
C ARG A 327 11.14 19.38 -12.72
N GLU A 328 10.48 20.53 -12.81
CA GLU A 328 9.07 20.62 -13.14
C GLU A 328 8.83 20.30 -14.63
N ARG A 329 7.63 19.78 -14.93
CA ARG A 329 7.16 19.47 -16.28
C ARG A 329 5.87 20.22 -16.55
N THR A 330 5.65 20.60 -17.80
CA THR A 330 4.41 21.28 -18.22
C THR A 330 3.44 20.30 -18.87
N TYR A 331 2.19 20.74 -19.03
CA TYR A 331 1.14 19.94 -19.66
C TYR A 331 1.49 19.52 -21.10
N GLU A 332 2.07 20.43 -21.88
CA GLU A 332 2.39 20.24 -23.30
C GLU A 332 3.63 19.35 -23.52
N GLU A 333 4.33 18.99 -22.45
CA GLU A 333 5.50 18.14 -22.55
C GLU A 333 5.11 16.73 -23.04
N VAL A 334 5.91 16.22 -23.98
CA VAL A 334 5.85 14.83 -24.40
C VAL A 334 6.55 13.97 -23.37
N LEU A 335 5.77 13.21 -22.61
CA LEU A 335 6.28 12.35 -21.55
C LEU A 335 6.79 11.03 -22.12
N PRO A 336 7.83 10.40 -21.53
CA PRO A 336 8.37 9.12 -21.99
C PRO A 336 7.34 7.99 -22.14
N TRP A 337 6.26 8.05 -21.36
CA TRP A 337 5.18 7.06 -21.32
C TRP A 337 3.91 7.48 -22.06
N ASP A 338 3.88 8.63 -22.76
CA ASP A 338 2.69 9.09 -23.51
C ASP A 338 2.26 8.11 -24.63
N HIS A 339 3.14 7.19 -25.03
CA HIS A 339 2.84 6.14 -26.01
C HIS A 339 2.22 4.89 -25.40
N LEU A 340 2.03 4.85 -24.07
CA LEU A 340 1.42 3.74 -23.34
C LEU A 340 0.00 4.11 -22.96
N ASP A 341 -0.93 3.23 -23.26
CA ASP A 341 -2.34 3.40 -22.93
C ASP A 341 -2.68 2.62 -21.65
N SER A 342 -3.25 3.33 -20.67
CA SER A 342 -3.76 2.76 -19.42
C SER A 342 -5.27 2.97 -19.25
N GLY A 343 -5.94 3.46 -20.29
CA GLY A 343 -7.35 3.86 -20.31
C GLY A 343 -7.64 5.20 -19.63
N LEU A 344 -6.61 5.87 -19.11
CA LEU A 344 -6.76 7.16 -18.43
C LEU A 344 -6.52 8.30 -19.39
N ASP A 345 -7.44 9.26 -19.40
CA ASP A 345 -7.28 10.48 -20.18
C ASP A 345 -6.21 11.39 -19.56
N LYS A 346 -5.25 11.84 -20.39
CA LYS A 346 -4.17 12.74 -19.97
C LYS A 346 -4.71 14.06 -19.41
N ASP A 347 -5.80 14.55 -19.99
CA ASP A 347 -6.47 15.78 -19.58
C ASP A 347 -7.08 15.64 -18.19
N TRP A 348 -7.74 14.51 -17.91
CA TRP A 348 -8.26 14.20 -16.58
C TRP A 348 -7.15 14.14 -15.52
N LEU A 349 -6.00 13.51 -15.84
CA LEU A 349 -4.85 13.50 -14.93
C LEU A 349 -4.31 14.90 -14.66
N TRP A 350 -4.32 15.77 -15.66
CA TRP A 350 -3.87 17.16 -15.53
C TRP A 350 -4.83 18.00 -14.70
N GLU A 351 -6.14 17.86 -14.92
CA GLU A 351 -7.17 18.51 -14.10
C GLU A 351 -7.05 18.08 -12.63
N ASP A 352 -6.91 16.77 -12.36
CA ASP A 352 -6.74 16.27 -10.99
C ASP A 352 -5.39 16.72 -10.37
N TRP A 353 -4.39 17.04 -11.20
CA TRP A 353 -3.17 17.72 -10.74
C TRP A 353 -3.43 19.17 -10.33
N GLN A 354 -4.21 19.93 -11.12
CA GLN A 354 -4.60 21.30 -10.76
C GLN A 354 -5.45 21.32 -9.48
N ASP A 355 -6.42 20.41 -9.35
CA ASP A 355 -7.24 20.26 -8.14
C ASP A 355 -6.38 19.98 -6.90
N ALA A 356 -5.27 19.25 -7.05
CA ALA A 356 -4.33 19.02 -5.96
C ALA A 356 -3.67 20.30 -5.45
N LEU A 357 -3.37 21.25 -6.35
CA LEU A 357 -2.77 22.55 -6.00
C LEU A 357 -3.77 23.43 -5.23
N ASP A 358 -5.06 23.28 -5.52
CA ASP A 358 -6.15 23.97 -4.84
C ASP A 358 -6.73 23.21 -3.62
N GLU A 359 -6.11 22.08 -3.26
CA GLU A 359 -6.54 21.21 -2.15
C GLU A 359 -7.97 20.66 -2.30
N THR A 360 -8.45 20.56 -3.53
CA THR A 360 -9.75 19.99 -3.87
C THR A 360 -9.65 18.46 -3.86
N GLU A 361 -10.62 17.80 -3.24
CA GLU A 361 -10.67 16.34 -3.10
C GLU A 361 -11.58 15.74 -4.18
N VAL A 362 -11.29 14.49 -4.57
CA VAL A 362 -12.10 13.71 -5.49
C VAL A 362 -12.61 12.48 -4.75
N GLU A 363 -13.94 12.31 -4.73
CA GLU A 363 -14.58 11.20 -4.01
C GLU A 363 -14.35 9.85 -4.73
N ASP A 364 -14.81 8.78 -4.09
CA ASP A 364 -14.71 7.42 -4.62
C ASP A 364 -15.89 7.10 -5.53
N CYS A 365 -15.66 7.07 -6.84
CA CYS A 365 -16.69 6.75 -7.85
C CYS A 365 -17.26 5.32 -7.77
N ARG A 366 -16.79 4.51 -6.80
CA ARG A 366 -17.46 3.26 -6.40
C ARG A 366 -18.81 3.51 -5.74
N TRP A 367 -18.93 4.62 -5.00
CA TRP A 367 -20.11 4.95 -4.19
C TRP A 367 -20.77 6.26 -4.61
N THR A 368 -20.10 7.03 -5.45
CA THR A 368 -20.53 8.34 -5.95
C THR A 368 -20.56 8.34 -7.48
N PRO A 369 -21.16 9.36 -8.12
CA PRO A 369 -21.18 9.44 -9.58
C PRO A 369 -19.79 9.39 -10.23
N CYS A 370 -19.74 8.94 -11.48
CA CYS A 370 -18.49 8.86 -12.25
C CYS A 370 -17.86 10.23 -12.50
N PHE A 371 -16.53 10.32 -12.42
CA PHE A 371 -15.73 11.51 -12.74
C PHE A 371 -15.09 11.47 -14.13
N ASP A 372 -15.57 10.56 -14.99
CA ASP A 372 -15.21 10.45 -16.41
C ASP A 372 -13.71 10.39 -16.73
N CYS A 373 -12.96 9.58 -15.98
CA CYS A 373 -11.50 9.42 -16.18
C CYS A 373 -11.10 8.65 -17.46
N GLY A 374 -12.05 8.34 -18.36
CA GLY A 374 -11.82 7.58 -19.60
C GLY A 374 -11.87 6.05 -19.48
N VAL A 375 -11.48 5.47 -18.34
CA VAL A 375 -11.19 4.02 -18.23
C VAL A 375 -12.37 3.12 -18.60
N CYS A 376 -13.52 3.29 -17.94
CA CYS A 376 -14.69 2.43 -18.14
C CYS A 376 -15.20 2.43 -19.60
N PRO A 377 -15.45 3.60 -20.24
CA PRO A 377 -15.90 3.63 -21.63
C PRO A 377 -14.82 3.16 -22.62
N GLN A 378 -13.54 3.49 -22.42
CA GLN A 378 -12.47 3.09 -23.34
C GLN A 378 -12.18 1.59 -23.30
N MET A 379 -12.27 0.97 -22.13
CA MET A 379 -11.96 -0.45 -21.93
C MET A 379 -13.19 -1.38 -21.96
N ASP A 380 -14.39 -0.84 -22.25
CA ASP A 380 -15.66 -1.59 -22.22
C ASP A 380 -15.82 -2.40 -20.92
N THR A 381 -15.70 -1.70 -19.79
CA THR A 381 -15.71 -2.29 -18.46
C THR A 381 -16.45 -1.40 -17.47
N GLU A 382 -16.82 -1.97 -16.33
CA GLU A 382 -17.53 -1.27 -15.27
C GLU A 382 -16.99 -1.66 -13.88
N ILE A 383 -17.42 -0.93 -12.86
CA ILE A 383 -17.17 -1.29 -11.47
C ILE A 383 -18.02 -2.53 -11.15
N GLN A 384 -17.37 -3.57 -10.62
CA GLN A 384 -18.01 -4.82 -10.22
C GLN A 384 -17.81 -5.01 -8.73
N ILE A 385 -18.86 -4.80 -7.96
CA ILE A 385 -18.84 -4.92 -6.50
C ILE A 385 -20.00 -5.80 -6.05
N GLY A 386 -19.85 -6.42 -4.89
CA GLY A 386 -20.93 -7.09 -4.19
C GLY A 386 -21.91 -6.13 -3.51
N PRO A 387 -22.69 -6.61 -2.53
CA PRO A 387 -22.70 -8.00 -2.05
C PRO A 387 -23.31 -8.94 -3.08
N THR A 388 -22.77 -10.15 -3.16
CA THR A 388 -23.29 -11.22 -4.03
C THR A 388 -24.54 -11.90 -3.45
N GLY A 389 -24.80 -11.70 -2.16
CA GLY A 389 -25.88 -12.36 -1.42
C GLY A 389 -25.62 -13.85 -1.15
N LYS A 390 -24.44 -14.36 -1.50
CA LYS A 390 -24.01 -15.74 -1.26
C LYS A 390 -23.35 -15.85 0.12
N LYS A 391 -23.18 -17.08 0.61
CA LYS A 391 -22.43 -17.37 1.85
C LYS A 391 -21.40 -18.45 1.61
N LEU A 392 -20.28 -18.39 2.32
CA LEU A 392 -19.36 -19.53 2.41
C LEU A 392 -20.11 -20.70 3.03
N LEU A 393 -20.14 -21.83 2.32
CA LEU A 393 -20.66 -23.07 2.88
C LEU A 393 -19.63 -23.63 3.87
N PRO A 394 -20.06 -24.17 5.02
CA PRO A 394 -19.16 -24.83 5.95
C PRO A 394 -18.48 -26.03 5.27
N LEU A 395 -17.24 -26.35 5.66
CA LEU A 395 -16.62 -27.59 5.23
C LEU A 395 -17.52 -28.75 5.60
N THR A 396 -17.89 -29.57 4.63
CA THR A 396 -18.54 -30.85 4.95
C THR A 396 -17.49 -31.68 5.67
N VAL A 397 -17.66 -31.88 6.98
CA VAL A 397 -16.79 -32.74 7.80
C VAL A 397 -16.87 -34.16 7.23
N LYS A 398 -15.95 -34.48 6.32
CA LYS A 398 -15.84 -35.80 5.73
C LYS A 398 -15.05 -36.68 6.70
N ASN A 399 -15.62 -36.93 7.88
CA ASN A 399 -15.35 -38.03 8.83
C ASN A 399 -15.88 -37.69 10.23
N ALA A 400 -17.21 -37.66 10.40
CA ALA A 400 -17.76 -38.11 11.68
C ALA A 400 -17.67 -39.64 11.65
N ALA A 401 -16.55 -40.20 12.12
CA ALA A 401 -16.47 -41.64 12.35
C ALA A 401 -17.63 -42.04 13.29
N PRO A 402 -18.42 -43.09 12.97
CA PRO A 402 -19.48 -43.52 13.87
C PRO A 402 -18.85 -43.90 15.22
N ALA A 403 -19.41 -43.37 16.30
CA ALA A 403 -19.00 -43.69 17.65
C ALA A 403 -18.89 -45.21 17.81
N PRO A 404 -17.80 -45.75 18.40
CA PRO A 404 -17.69 -47.18 18.59
C PRO A 404 -18.85 -47.65 19.45
N SER A 405 -19.71 -48.49 18.88
CA SER A 405 -20.75 -49.21 19.61
C SER A 405 -20.07 -50.03 20.70
N GLY A 406 -20.33 -49.68 21.96
CA GLY A 406 -19.83 -50.42 23.10
C GLY A 406 -20.23 -51.89 23.00
N HIS A 407 -19.23 -52.76 22.91
CA HIS A 407 -19.42 -54.17 23.22
C HIS A 407 -19.33 -54.31 24.74
N ALA A 408 -20.49 -54.55 25.35
CA ALA A 408 -20.57 -55.19 26.64
C ALA A 408 -20.05 -56.62 26.50
N HIS A 409 -19.04 -56.97 27.29
CA HIS A 409 -18.89 -58.29 27.92
C HIS A 409 -18.06 -58.15 29.20
#